data_AF-A0A8S2EYK3-F1
#
_entry.id   AF-A0A8S2EYK3-F1
#
_cell.length_a   1.000
_cell.length_b   1.000
_cell.length_c   1.000
_cell.angle_alpha   90.00
_cell.angle_beta   90.00
_cell.angle_gamma   90.00
#
_symmetry.space_group_name_H-M   'P 1'
#
loop_
_entity.id
_entity.type
_entity.pdbx_description
1 polymer ?
#
loop_
_entity_poly.entity_id
_entity_poly.type
_entity_poly.pdbx_seq_one_letter_code
_entity_poly.pdbx_strand_id
1 'polypeptide(L)'
;MIKQFHPYGFAVCSNEAEKDFEFIFMSIRDGLQDLNMNMNEQNLVLVADGAEAIRNAFSSVFGEDHNMVMCWSHMRKRVQKKLHLIEDKNLHNEIMDDIDTVQLSNSQKTFEVATKLFLKKWKSEEKFLQYFSSEWL
;
A
#
# COMPACT_ATOMS: atom_id res chain seq x y z
N MET A 1 21.40 -13.11 -4.63
CA MET A 1 20.90 -13.18 -3.24
C MET A 1 19.38 -13.09 -3.30
N ILE A 2 18.65 -14.15 -2.94
CA ILE A 2 17.19 -14.12 -2.90
C ILE A 2 16.81 -13.32 -1.65
N LYS A 3 16.07 -12.21 -1.79
CA LYS A 3 15.52 -11.49 -0.65
C LYS A 3 14.45 -12.38 -0.01
N GLN A 4 14.62 -12.72 1.26
CA GLN A 4 13.64 -13.48 2.03
C GLN A 4 12.93 -12.53 3.00
N PHE A 5 11.61 -12.69 3.12
CA PHE A 5 10.83 -11.98 4.13
C PHE A 5 10.96 -12.71 5.46
N HIS A 6 11.40 -12.01 6.50
CA HIS A 6 11.56 -12.56 7.85
C HIS A 6 10.53 -11.92 8.78
N PRO A 7 9.43 -12.62 9.11
CA PRO A 7 8.51 -12.12 10.12
C PRO A 7 9.24 -12.03 11.47
N TYR A 8 9.14 -10.88 12.12
CA TYR A 8 9.81 -10.61 13.41
C TYR A 8 8.83 -10.46 14.58
N GLY A 9 7.53 -10.45 14.30
CA GLY A 9 6.49 -10.33 15.31
C GLY A 9 5.15 -10.85 14.80
N PHE A 10 4.29 -11.24 15.74
CA PHE A 10 2.90 -11.59 15.49
C PHE A 10 2.06 -11.03 16.62
N ALA A 11 0.94 -10.40 16.27
CA ALA A 11 0.02 -9.83 17.24
C ALA A 11 -1.38 -10.41 16.98
N VAL A 12 -2.09 -10.69 18.07
CA VAL A 12 -3.49 -11.14 18.03
C VAL A 12 -4.32 -10.08 18.70
N CYS A 13 -5.17 -9.42 17.91
CA CYS A 13 -6.05 -8.35 18.38
C CYS A 13 -7.50 -8.81 18.28
N SER A 14 -8.35 -8.36 19.20
CA SER A 14 -9.78 -8.68 19.16
C SER A 14 -10.58 -7.74 18.27
N ASN A 15 -10.15 -6.47 18.13
CA ASN A 15 -10.96 -5.43 17.50
C ASN A 15 -10.24 -4.60 16.43
N GLU A 16 -8.92 -4.80 16.23
CA GLU A 16 -8.10 -3.99 15.31
C GLU A 16 -8.32 -2.48 15.50
N ALA A 17 -8.41 -2.05 16.76
CA ALA A 17 -8.61 -0.65 17.10
C ALA A 17 -7.28 0.11 17.13
N GLU A 18 -7.34 1.44 17.08
CA GLU A 18 -6.15 2.31 17.12
C GLU A 18 -5.22 1.98 18.31
N LYS A 19 -5.78 1.84 19.52
CA LYS A 19 -5.03 1.44 20.72
C LYS A 19 -4.32 0.08 20.60
N ASP A 20 -4.88 -0.85 19.82
CA ASP A 20 -4.30 -2.18 19.65
C ASP A 20 -3.05 -2.05 18.77
N PHE A 21 -3.13 -1.25 17.70
CA PHE A 21 -1.98 -0.94 16.85
C PHE A 21 -0.93 -0.08 17.56
N GLU A 22 -1.35 0.86 18.39
CA GLU A 22 -0.44 1.69 19.20
C GLU A 22 0.40 0.82 20.13
N PHE A 23 -0.24 -0.13 20.83
CA PHE A 23 0.47 -1.11 21.65
C PHE A 23 1.47 -1.95 20.83
N ILE A 24 1.08 -2.41 19.63
CA ILE A 24 1.99 -3.16 18.74
C ILE A 24 3.20 -2.31 18.36
N PHE A 25 2.99 -1.07 17.93
CA PHE A 25 4.07 -0.17 17.51
C PHE A 25 4.99 0.21 18.67
N MET A 26 4.44 0.48 19.85
CA MET A 26 5.23 0.70 21.08
C MET A 26 6.09 -0.53 21.40
N SER A 27 5.51 -1.73 21.31
CA SER A 27 6.25 -2.98 21.56
C SER A 27 7.43 -3.17 20.60
N ILE A 28 7.27 -2.77 19.33
CA ILE A 28 8.37 -2.81 18.34
C ILE A 28 9.44 -1.79 18.71
N ARG A 29 9.05 -0.54 19.01
CA ARG A 29 9.99 0.53 19.39
C ARG A 29 10.79 0.14 20.63
N ASP A 30 10.11 -0.31 21.67
CA ASP A 30 10.71 -0.64 22.97
C ASP A 30 11.61 -1.88 22.83
N GLY A 31 11.19 -2.89 22.05
CA GLY A 31 12.02 -4.05 21.75
C GLY A 31 13.30 -3.71 20.96
N LEU A 32 13.25 -2.74 20.04
CA LEU A 32 14.45 -2.26 19.35
C LEU A 32 15.39 -1.52 20.31
N GLN A 33 14.84 -0.73 21.23
CA GLN A 33 15.62 -0.05 22.27
C GLN A 33 16.33 -1.05 23.20
N ASP A 34 15.62 -2.09 23.66
CA ASP A 34 16.19 -3.15 24.51
C ASP A 34 17.34 -3.89 23.83
N LEU A 35 17.30 -4.01 22.50
CA LEU A 35 18.36 -4.61 21.68
C LEU A 35 19.50 -3.63 21.35
N ASN A 36 19.48 -2.40 21.88
CA ASN A 36 20.38 -1.30 21.49
C ASN A 36 20.41 -1.06 19.98
N MET A 37 19.28 -1.27 19.31
CA MET A 37 19.11 -1.01 17.88
C MET A 37 18.47 0.35 17.68
N ASN A 38 19.19 1.26 17.02
CA ASN A 38 18.62 2.55 16.63
C ASN A 38 17.77 2.38 15.38
N MET A 39 16.50 2.76 15.47
CA MET A 39 15.65 2.87 14.30
C MET A 39 16.01 4.13 13.51
N ASN A 40 16.12 4.02 12.19
CA ASN A 40 16.27 5.19 11.35
C ASN A 40 14.90 5.83 11.14
N GLU A 41 14.48 6.66 12.10
CA GLU A 41 13.18 7.34 12.09
C GLU A 41 13.00 8.14 10.78
N GLN A 42 14.05 8.77 10.24
CA GLN A 42 13.96 9.58 9.03
C GLN A 42 13.60 8.80 7.74
N ASN A 43 13.74 7.47 7.74
CA ASN A 43 13.43 6.62 6.59
C ASN A 43 12.41 5.53 6.94
N LEU A 44 11.61 5.74 7.98
CA LEU A 44 10.59 4.79 8.36
C LEU A 44 9.43 4.85 7.36
N VAL A 45 9.04 3.69 6.83
CA VAL A 45 7.94 3.55 5.88
C VAL A 45 6.96 2.54 6.45
N LEU A 46 5.70 2.96 6.58
CA LEU A 46 4.60 2.06 6.93
C LEU A 46 3.95 1.55 5.64
N VAL A 47 3.90 0.23 5.47
CA VAL A 47 3.12 -0.42 4.40
C VAL A 47 1.95 -1.17 5.02
N ALA A 48 0.74 -0.63 4.88
CA ALA A 48 -0.48 -1.16 5.53
C ALA A 48 -1.69 -1.10 4.59
N ASP A 49 -2.84 -1.64 4.98
CA ASP A 49 -4.07 -1.66 4.18
C ASP A 49 -4.81 -0.30 4.12
N GLY A 50 -4.22 0.74 4.72
CA GLY A 50 -4.75 2.11 4.73
C GLY A 50 -5.89 2.34 5.72
N ALA A 51 -6.10 1.47 6.71
CA ALA A 51 -7.02 1.75 7.81
C ALA A 51 -6.54 2.96 8.65
N GLU A 52 -7.47 3.88 8.97
CA GLU A 52 -7.17 5.07 9.78
C GLU A 52 -6.59 4.71 11.15
N ALA A 53 -7.10 3.66 11.79
CA ALA A 53 -6.62 3.18 13.07
C ALA A 53 -5.12 2.84 13.06
N ILE A 54 -4.62 2.21 12.00
CA ILE A 54 -3.19 1.88 11.86
C ILE A 54 -2.38 3.16 11.64
N ARG A 55 -2.89 4.05 10.79
CA ARG A 55 -2.25 5.33 10.48
C ARG A 55 -2.09 6.21 11.72
N ASN A 56 -3.17 6.42 12.47
CA ASN A 56 -3.15 7.26 13.67
C ASN A 56 -2.21 6.70 14.73
N ALA A 57 -2.30 5.39 14.99
CA ALA A 57 -1.42 4.71 15.93
C ALA A 57 0.06 4.78 15.53
N PHE A 58 0.36 4.64 14.23
CA PHE A 58 1.72 4.77 13.74
C PHE A 58 2.25 6.19 13.94
N SER A 59 1.44 7.20 13.63
CA SER A 59 1.79 8.60 13.86
C SER A 59 1.94 8.96 15.34
N SER A 60 1.13 8.39 16.23
CA SER A 60 1.26 8.64 17.68
C SER A 60 2.58 8.09 18.25
N VAL A 61 3.04 6.94 17.76
CA VAL A 61 4.25 6.26 18.28
C VAL A 61 5.53 6.76 17.63
N PHE A 62 5.51 7.02 16.32
CA PHE A 62 6.71 7.33 15.56
C PHE A 62 6.77 8.77 15.01
N GLY A 63 5.68 9.54 15.06
CA GLY A 63 5.59 10.91 14.54
C GLY A 63 4.88 11.03 13.19
N GLU A 64 4.65 12.26 12.71
CA GLU A 64 3.84 12.53 11.51
C GLU A 64 4.65 12.59 10.19
N ASP A 65 5.97 12.71 10.25
CA ASP A 65 6.86 12.93 9.09
C ASP A 65 7.26 11.65 8.34
N HIS A 66 6.37 10.66 8.25
CA HIS A 66 6.66 9.35 7.68
C HIS A 66 5.87 9.03 6.42
N ASN A 67 6.48 8.23 5.54
CA ASN A 67 5.82 7.74 4.34
C ASN A 67 4.89 6.57 4.69
N MET A 68 3.59 6.77 4.49
CA MET A 68 2.59 5.70 4.56
C MET A 68 2.19 5.28 3.14
N VAL A 69 2.37 4.00 2.85
CA VAL A 69 2.11 3.45 1.51
C VAL A 69 1.04 2.37 1.62
N MET A 70 0.07 2.40 0.72
CA MET A 70 -0.93 1.36 0.59
C MET A 70 -0.26 0.03 0.22
N CYS A 71 -0.56 -1.02 0.97
CA CYS A 71 -0.13 -2.37 0.70
C CYS A 71 -0.65 -2.84 -0.67
N TRP A 72 0.28 -3.22 -1.55
CA TRP A 72 -0.02 -3.66 -2.92
C TRP A 72 -1.06 -4.78 -3.00
N SER A 73 -0.97 -5.79 -2.13
CA SER A 73 -1.93 -6.89 -2.09
C SER A 73 -3.36 -6.40 -1.77
N HIS A 74 -3.49 -5.43 -0.86
CA HIS A 74 -4.79 -4.84 -0.52
C HIS A 74 -5.32 -3.94 -1.63
N MET A 75 -4.46 -3.13 -2.24
CA MET A 75 -4.81 -2.32 -3.41
C MET A 75 -5.32 -3.22 -4.55
N ARG A 76 -4.58 -4.27 -4.95
CA ARG A 76 -5.00 -5.20 -6.01
C ARG A 76 -6.36 -5.82 -5.71
N LYS A 77 -6.60 -6.28 -4.48
CA LYS A 77 -7.91 -6.83 -4.07
C LYS A 77 -9.03 -5.80 -4.22
N ARG A 78 -8.78 -4.52 -3.90
CA ARG A 78 -9.77 -3.43 -4.05
C ARG A 78 -10.04 -3.12 -5.52
N VAL A 79 -9.01 -3.06 -6.36
CA VAL A 79 -9.15 -2.87 -7.81
C VAL A 79 -9.90 -4.04 -8.45
N GLN A 80 -9.57 -5.28 -8.11
CA GLN A 80 -10.26 -6.47 -8.60
C GLN A 80 -11.76 -6.43 -8.30
N LYS A 81 -12.15 -5.98 -7.09
CA LYS A 81 -13.56 -5.79 -6.73
C LYS A 81 -14.26 -4.75 -7.60
N LYS A 82 -13.53 -3.86 -8.26
CA LYS A 82 -14.05 -2.77 -9.12
C LYS A 82 -13.94 -3.07 -10.62
N LEU A 83 -13.38 -4.22 -11.01
CA LEU A 83 -13.35 -4.64 -12.43
C LEU A 83 -14.75 -4.86 -13.02
N HIS A 84 -15.79 -5.04 -12.19
CA HIS A 84 -17.19 -5.07 -12.66
C HIS A 84 -17.65 -3.76 -13.33
N LEU A 85 -16.88 -2.67 -13.21
CA LEU A 85 -17.11 -1.42 -13.94
C LEU A 85 -16.74 -1.53 -15.44
N ILE A 86 -16.03 -2.59 -15.83
CA ILE A 86 -15.64 -2.93 -17.20
C ILE A 86 -16.59 -4.04 -17.69
N GLU A 87 -17.33 -3.75 -18.76
CA GLU A 87 -18.35 -4.66 -19.28
C GLU A 87 -17.75 -5.93 -19.90
N ASP A 88 -16.66 -5.78 -20.67
CA ASP A 88 -15.96 -6.90 -21.27
C ASP A 88 -15.02 -7.58 -20.26
N LYS A 89 -15.44 -8.75 -19.78
CA LYS A 89 -14.67 -9.58 -18.84
C LYS A 89 -13.34 -10.07 -19.40
N ASN A 90 -13.17 -10.13 -20.73
CA ASN A 90 -11.90 -10.56 -21.33
C ASN A 90 -10.78 -9.54 -21.05
N LEU A 91 -11.13 -8.28 -20.83
CA LEU A 91 -10.19 -7.19 -20.55
C LEU A 91 -9.72 -7.16 -19.09
N HIS A 92 -10.38 -7.88 -18.18
CA HIS A 92 -10.11 -7.82 -16.74
C HIS A 92 -8.68 -8.25 -16.39
N ASN A 93 -8.17 -9.29 -17.06
CA ASN A 93 -6.79 -9.75 -16.83
C ASN A 93 -5.79 -8.76 -17.43
N GLU A 94 -6.06 -8.28 -18.65
CA GLU A 94 -5.15 -7.39 -19.37
C GLU A 94 -4.97 -6.04 -18.63
N ILE A 95 -6.04 -5.48 -18.08
CA ILE A 95 -5.94 -4.23 -17.32
C ILE A 95 -5.19 -4.42 -15.99
N MET A 96 -5.34 -5.59 -15.35
CA MET A 96 -4.59 -5.92 -14.13
C MET A 96 -3.10 -6.12 -14.42
N ASP A 97 -2.76 -6.77 -15.54
CA ASP A 97 -1.37 -6.95 -15.97
C ASP A 97 -0.70 -5.59 -16.29
N ASP A 98 -1.44 -4.66 -16.89
CA ASP A 98 -0.95 -3.30 -17.13
C ASP A 98 -0.77 -2.53 -15.81
N ILE A 99 -1.69 -2.68 -14.85
CA ILE A 99 -1.56 -2.06 -13.51
C ILE A 99 -0.33 -2.62 -12.77
N ASP A 100 -0.11 -3.93 -12.85
CA ASP A 100 1.09 -4.57 -12.30
C ASP A 100 2.36 -4.00 -13.00
N THR A 101 2.31 -3.76 -14.31
CA THR A 101 3.40 -3.13 -15.06
C THR A 101 3.67 -1.69 -14.62
N VAL A 102 2.63 -0.88 -14.41
CA VAL A 102 2.76 0.50 -13.90
C VAL A 102 3.41 0.49 -12.52
N GLN A 103 3.02 -0.42 -11.62
CA GLN A 103 3.58 -0.54 -10.27
C GLN A 103 5.08 -0.86 -10.26
N LEU A 104 5.57 -1.59 -11.26
CA LEU A 104 6.99 -1.95 -11.39
C LEU A 104 7.87 -0.79 -11.89
N SER A 105 7.32 0.41 -12.05
CA SER A 105 8.07 1.61 -12.41
C SER A 105 9.18 1.89 -11.39
N ASN A 106 10.41 1.99 -11.88
CA ASN A 106 11.61 2.18 -11.05
C ASN A 106 11.96 3.66 -10.77
N SER A 107 11.17 4.60 -11.28
CA SER A 107 11.34 6.02 -11.05
C SER A 107 10.00 6.75 -11.21
N GLN A 108 9.90 7.91 -10.58
CA GLN A 108 8.74 8.80 -10.70
C GLN A 108 8.46 9.15 -12.17
N LYS A 109 9.51 9.45 -12.95
CA LYS A 109 9.38 9.76 -14.39
C LYS A 109 8.83 8.56 -15.18
N THR A 110 9.32 7.36 -14.90
CA THR A 110 8.82 6.13 -15.52
C THR A 110 7.35 5.91 -15.18
N PHE A 111 6.99 6.07 -13.90
CA PHE A 111 5.62 5.95 -13.42
C PHE A 111 4.67 6.92 -14.12
N GLU A 112 5.02 8.21 -14.17
CA GLU A 112 4.20 9.22 -14.85
C GLU A 112 3.97 8.92 -16.34
N VAL A 113 4.99 8.43 -17.03
CA VAL A 113 4.86 8.04 -18.45
C VAL A 113 3.99 6.78 -18.58
N ALA A 114 4.23 5.76 -17.76
CA ALA A 114 3.46 4.52 -17.77
C ALA A 114 1.98 4.78 -17.47
N THR A 115 1.68 5.61 -16.48
CA THR A 115 0.32 6.03 -16.13
C THR A 115 -0.36 6.76 -17.29
N LYS A 116 0.33 7.69 -17.97
CA LYS A 116 -0.22 8.37 -19.17
C LYS A 116 -0.56 7.38 -20.29
N LEU A 117 0.30 6.38 -20.50
CA LEU A 117 0.06 5.34 -21.51
C LEU A 117 -1.10 4.41 -21.10
N PHE A 118 -1.18 4.03 -19.83
CA PHE A 118 -2.27 3.25 -19.26
C PHE A 118 -3.63 3.95 -19.47
N LEU A 119 -3.74 5.22 -19.04
CA LEU A 119 -4.96 6.01 -19.22
C LEU A 119 -5.34 6.17 -20.69
N LYS A 120 -4.35 6.31 -21.59
CA LYS A 120 -4.59 6.40 -23.04
C LYS A 120 -5.09 5.09 -23.63
N LYS A 121 -4.55 3.95 -23.19
CA LYS A 121 -4.92 2.60 -23.67
C LYS A 121 -6.37 2.28 -23.28
N TRP A 122 -6.72 2.50 -22.01
CA TRP A 122 -8.01 2.12 -21.43
C TRP A 122 -9.08 3.20 -21.49
N LYS A 123 -8.90 4.22 -22.35
CA LYS A 123 -9.78 5.39 -22.43
C LYS A 123 -11.27 5.07 -22.67
N SER A 124 -11.58 3.91 -23.25
CA SER A 124 -12.97 3.44 -23.47
C SER A 124 -13.65 3.01 -22.18
N GLU A 125 -12.88 2.60 -21.17
CA GLU A 125 -13.36 2.10 -19.88
C GLU A 125 -13.56 3.24 -18.89
N GLU A 126 -14.32 4.26 -19.28
CA GLU A 126 -14.42 5.56 -18.59
C GLU A 126 -14.78 5.43 -17.10
N LYS A 127 -15.77 4.59 -16.76
CA LYS A 127 -16.20 4.39 -15.36
C LYS A 127 -15.09 3.80 -14.50
N PHE A 128 -14.36 2.83 -15.03
CA PHE A 128 -13.23 2.24 -14.33
C PHE A 128 -12.10 3.24 -14.19
N LEU A 129 -11.76 3.98 -15.25
CA LEU A 129 -10.70 4.98 -15.21
C LEU A 129 -10.99 6.13 -14.26
N GLN A 130 -12.24 6.58 -14.17
CA GLN A 130 -12.67 7.59 -13.19
C GLN A 130 -12.39 7.12 -11.76
N TYR A 131 -12.83 5.89 -11.42
CA TYR A 131 -12.53 5.28 -10.13
C TYR A 131 -11.01 5.13 -9.92
N PHE A 132 -10.29 4.61 -10.91
CA PHE A 132 -8.89 4.28 -10.72
C PHE A 132 -8.05 5.54 -10.53
N SER A 133 -8.36 6.60 -11.29
CA SER A 133 -7.68 7.89 -11.18
C SER A 133 -8.01 8.64 -9.89
N SER A 134 -9.21 8.49 -9.32
CA SER A 134 -9.54 9.19 -8.08
C SER A 134 -8.94 8.55 -6.83
N GLU A 135 -8.70 7.25 -6.86
CA GLU A 135 -8.27 6.47 -5.68
C GLU A 135 -6.78 6.12 -5.68
N TRP A 136 -6.15 5.98 -6.86
CA TRP A 136 -4.82 5.37 -6.98
C TRP A 136 -3.78 6.18 -7.74
N LEU A 137 -4.16 7.27 -8.41
CA LEU A 137 -3.28 8.15 -9.19
C LEU A 137 -3.27 9.57 -8.63
#